data_AF-A0A2D9IU30-F1
#
_entry.id   AF-A0A2D9IU30-F1
#
_cell.length_a   1.000
_cell.length_b   1.000
_cell.length_c   1.000
_cell.angle_alpha   90.00
_cell.angle_beta   90.00
_cell.angle_gamma   90.00
#
_symmetry.space_group_name_H-M   'P 1'
#
loop_
_entity.id
_entity.type
_entity.pdbx_description
1 polymer ?
#
loop_
_entity_poly.entity_id
_entity_poly.type
_entity_poly.pdbx_seq_one_letter_code
_entity_poly.pdbx_strand_id
1 'polypeptide(L)'
;MFFYPGGSRFNDNAEHYLFFENFISHLGKRTTSSGLDNSFGASLFKLGIYIISCSFALLFVFQPLLFKNESRSYKLSVFSSIFALCSALAFIGIGYYSADPSTIYIHLVFVKISFYLFFLSSFAQSIALRINPLFPNKLFYVYLLFTCILLLYNLLIEFGPKPNFNLFSLILQVSAQKTIAVFFLFNFIFQGYGILSYLKINHD
;
A
#
# COMPACT_ATOMS: atom_id res chain seq x y z
N MET A 1 10.08 8.65 -10.99
CA MET A 1 9.37 9.76 -11.69
C MET A 1 10.35 10.57 -12.51
N PHE A 2 11.38 11.19 -11.91
CA PHE A 2 12.38 11.98 -12.65
C PHE A 2 13.07 11.23 -13.81
N PHE A 3 13.40 9.94 -13.60
CA PHE A 3 14.02 9.09 -14.63
C PHE A 3 13.02 8.39 -15.57
N TYR A 4 11.73 8.72 -15.51
CA TYR A 4 10.73 8.08 -16.36
C TYR A 4 10.72 8.74 -17.75
N PRO A 5 10.89 8.00 -18.85
CA PRO A 5 11.05 8.57 -20.19
C PRO A 5 9.84 9.29 -20.77
N GLY A 6 8.64 9.07 -20.22
CA GLY A 6 7.41 9.70 -20.67
C GLY A 6 6.35 8.75 -21.20
N GLY A 7 5.30 9.31 -21.78
CA GLY A 7 4.10 8.62 -22.24
C GLY A 7 3.05 8.41 -21.13
N SER A 8 1.78 8.62 -21.48
CA SER A 8 0.61 8.25 -20.69
C SER A 8 -0.34 7.39 -21.52
N ARG A 9 -1.47 6.94 -20.97
CA ARG A 9 -2.44 6.14 -21.74
C ARG A 9 -3.13 6.95 -22.85
N PHE A 10 -3.29 8.26 -22.64
CA PHE A 10 -4.00 9.16 -23.55
C PHE A 10 -3.10 10.27 -24.11
N ASN A 11 -1.80 10.25 -23.79
CA ASN A 11 -0.82 11.22 -24.25
C ASN A 11 0.54 10.54 -24.48
N ASP A 12 0.73 10.01 -25.69
CA ASP A 12 1.98 9.33 -26.07
C ASP A 12 3.15 10.32 -26.26
N ASN A 13 2.85 11.60 -26.51
CA ASN A 13 3.84 12.65 -26.73
C ASN A 13 4.42 13.22 -25.44
N ALA A 14 3.96 12.77 -24.27
CA ALA A 14 4.50 13.23 -23.00
C ALA A 14 5.99 12.81 -22.88
N GLU A 15 6.87 13.77 -22.66
CA GLU A 15 8.34 13.54 -22.56
C GLU A 15 8.79 13.20 -21.12
N HIS A 16 7.85 13.10 -20.18
CA HIS A 16 8.11 12.86 -18.76
C HIS A 16 6.91 12.22 -18.07
N TYR A 17 7.10 11.80 -16.80
CA TYR A 17 6.02 11.25 -15.98
C TYR A 17 4.94 12.30 -15.68
N LEU A 18 3.71 12.02 -16.09
CA LEU A 18 2.54 12.84 -15.79
C LEU A 18 1.89 12.37 -14.48
N PHE A 19 1.96 13.20 -13.45
CA PHE A 19 1.52 12.82 -12.10
C PHE A 19 0.06 12.36 -12.03
N PHE A 20 -0.85 12.96 -12.79
CA PHE A 20 -2.27 12.61 -12.78
C PHE A 20 -2.66 11.56 -13.84
N GLU A 21 -1.77 11.21 -14.77
CA GLU A 21 -2.08 10.28 -15.87
C GLU A 21 -1.26 8.99 -15.84
N ASN A 22 -0.24 8.91 -15.00
CA ASN A 22 0.55 7.71 -14.81
C ASN A 22 0.32 7.12 -13.43
N PHE A 23 0.06 5.81 -13.36
CA PHE A 23 0.10 5.07 -12.10
C PHE A 23 1.52 5.07 -11.53
N ILE A 24 1.68 4.92 -10.22
CA ILE A 24 2.98 4.69 -9.58
C ILE A 24 3.60 3.41 -10.16
N SER A 25 2.79 2.36 -10.37
CA SER A 25 3.24 1.10 -10.97
C SER A 25 3.72 1.21 -12.42
N HIS A 26 3.38 2.28 -13.15
CA HIS A 26 3.97 2.53 -14.46
C HIS A 26 5.48 2.76 -14.40
N LEU A 27 6.00 3.27 -13.27
CA LEU A 27 7.44 3.37 -13.04
C LEU A 27 8.12 2.00 -13.08
N GLY A 28 7.38 0.92 -12.80
CA GLY A 28 7.82 -0.48 -12.85
C GLY A 28 7.78 -1.13 -14.24
N LYS A 29 7.23 -0.46 -15.27
CA LYS A 29 7.17 -0.99 -16.63
C LYS A 29 8.55 -0.99 -17.28
N ARG A 30 8.92 -2.06 -17.99
CA ARG A 30 10.17 -2.09 -18.78
C ARG A 30 10.09 -1.14 -19.97
N THR A 31 8.92 -0.99 -20.55
CA THR A 31 8.68 -0.10 -21.68
C THR A 31 7.52 0.84 -21.38
N THR A 32 7.70 2.13 -21.64
CA THR A 32 6.67 3.15 -21.42
C THR A 32 5.48 2.95 -22.36
N SER A 33 4.39 3.71 -22.16
CA SER A 33 3.25 3.69 -23.10
C SER A 33 3.64 4.14 -24.50
N SER A 34 4.63 5.03 -24.62
CA SER A 34 5.18 5.54 -25.88
C SER A 34 6.28 4.66 -26.49
N GLY A 35 6.57 3.48 -25.92
CA GLY A 35 7.54 2.54 -26.48
C GLY A 35 9.00 2.76 -26.06
N LEU A 36 9.27 3.71 -25.14
CA LEU A 36 10.62 4.02 -24.68
C LEU A 36 11.12 3.04 -23.61
N ASP A 37 12.41 2.77 -23.56
CA ASP A 37 13.01 1.94 -22.51
C ASP A 37 12.98 2.66 -21.15
N ASN A 38 12.42 1.98 -20.14
CA ASN A 38 12.36 2.44 -18.76
C ASN A 38 13.02 1.40 -17.82
N SER A 39 13.97 0.60 -18.31
CA SER A 39 14.60 -0.47 -17.53
C SER A 39 15.26 0.02 -16.22
N PHE A 40 15.87 1.20 -16.24
CA PHE A 40 16.45 1.81 -15.05
C PHE A 40 15.37 2.20 -14.02
N GLY A 41 14.33 2.94 -14.45
CA GLY A 41 13.20 3.32 -13.61
C GLY A 41 12.46 2.10 -13.04
N ALA A 42 12.28 1.05 -13.86
CA ALA A 42 11.67 -0.20 -13.47
C ALA A 42 12.44 -0.91 -12.34
N SER A 43 13.76 -0.87 -12.40
CA SER A 43 14.63 -1.46 -11.38
C SER A 43 14.54 -0.71 -10.06
N LEU A 44 14.50 0.63 -10.11
CA LEU A 44 14.31 1.47 -8.92
C LEU A 44 12.92 1.25 -8.28
N PHE A 45 11.86 1.18 -9.08
CA PHE A 45 10.51 0.89 -8.58
C PHE A 45 10.46 -0.47 -7.87
N LYS A 46 11.02 -1.50 -8.50
CA LYS A 46 11.07 -2.86 -7.93
C LYS A 46 11.81 -2.88 -6.59
N LEU A 47 13.00 -2.27 -6.54
CA LEU A 47 13.78 -2.18 -5.32
C LEU A 47 13.00 -1.45 -4.21
N GLY A 48 12.35 -0.33 -4.54
CA GLY A 48 11.52 0.41 -3.61
C GLY A 48 10.37 -0.41 -3.02
N ILE A 49 9.63 -1.13 -3.86
CA ILE A 49 8.54 -2.00 -3.41
C ILE A 49 9.07 -3.12 -2.50
N TYR A 50 10.22 -3.71 -2.82
CA TYR A 50 10.81 -4.77 -1.99
C TYR A 50 11.24 -4.24 -0.62
N ILE A 51 11.93 -3.10 -0.56
CA ILE A 51 12.34 -2.47 0.70
C ILE A 51 11.12 -2.17 1.56
N ILE A 52 10.08 -1.55 0.98
CA ILE A 52 8.84 -1.21 1.69
C ILE A 52 8.15 -2.48 2.21
N SER A 53 8.02 -3.51 1.36
CA SER A 53 7.36 -4.76 1.73
C SER A 53 8.10 -5.52 2.83
N CYS A 54 9.43 -5.59 2.77
CA CYS A 54 10.24 -6.21 3.81
C CYS A 54 10.16 -5.43 5.13
N SER A 55 10.17 -4.10 5.07
CA SER A 55 10.02 -3.24 6.25
C SER A 55 8.66 -3.44 6.92
N PHE A 56 7.58 -3.54 6.13
CA PHE A 56 6.25 -3.84 6.64
C PHE A 56 6.18 -5.23 7.25
N ALA A 57 6.74 -6.23 6.58
CA ALA A 57 6.76 -7.60 7.11
C ALA A 57 7.44 -7.65 8.48
N LEU A 58 8.60 -7.02 8.65
CA LEU A 58 9.30 -6.96 9.94
C LEU A 58 8.42 -6.34 11.04
N LEU A 59 7.79 -5.20 10.76
CA LEU A 59 6.93 -4.53 11.71
C LEU A 59 5.75 -5.43 12.15
N PHE A 60 5.09 -6.11 11.20
CA PHE A 60 3.95 -6.98 11.53
C PHE A 60 4.35 -8.32 12.15
N VAL A 61 5.57 -8.81 11.97
CA VAL A 61 6.08 -9.97 12.73
C VAL A 61 6.11 -9.66 14.23
N PHE A 62 6.58 -8.47 14.61
CA PHE A 62 6.75 -8.10 16.02
C PHE A 62 5.52 -7.43 16.64
N GLN A 63 4.62 -6.87 15.83
CA GLN A 63 3.41 -6.17 16.26
C GLN A 63 2.62 -6.91 17.37
N PRO A 64 2.33 -8.22 17.28
CA PRO A 64 1.50 -8.91 18.29
C PRO A 64 2.11 -8.90 19.69
N LEU A 65 3.44 -8.81 19.81
CA LEU A 65 4.12 -8.82 21.10
C LEU A 65 3.69 -7.64 21.99
N LEU A 66 3.29 -6.52 21.37
CA LEU A 66 2.82 -5.32 22.07
C LEU A 66 1.44 -5.49 22.70
N PHE A 67 0.69 -6.53 22.33
CA PHE A 67 -0.68 -6.75 22.77
C PHE A 67 -0.81 -7.86 23.83
N LYS A 68 0.31 -8.46 24.28
CA LYS A 68 0.33 -9.60 25.22
C LYS A 68 -0.38 -9.36 26.55
N ASN A 69 -0.52 -8.10 26.95
CA ASN A 69 -1.19 -7.69 28.18
C ASN A 69 -2.72 -7.91 28.15
N GLU A 70 -3.34 -8.09 26.97
CA GLU A 70 -4.78 -8.33 26.84
C GLU A 70 -5.05 -9.43 25.81
N SER A 71 -5.63 -10.55 26.25
CA SER A 71 -5.72 -11.79 25.45
C SER A 71 -6.53 -11.64 24.16
N ARG A 72 -7.65 -10.90 24.18
CA ARG A 72 -8.52 -10.75 22.99
C ARG A 72 -7.84 -9.90 21.93
N SER A 73 -7.25 -8.79 22.35
CA SER A 73 -6.47 -7.88 21.52
C SER A 73 -5.23 -8.55 20.96
N TYR A 74 -4.53 -9.37 21.75
CA TYR A 74 -3.41 -10.19 21.27
C TYR A 74 -3.82 -11.09 20.11
N LYS A 75 -4.90 -11.86 20.25
CA LYS A 75 -5.41 -12.74 19.19
C LYS A 75 -5.78 -11.96 17.92
N LEU A 76 -6.43 -10.81 18.06
CA LEU A 76 -6.76 -9.93 16.93
C LEU A 76 -5.51 -9.36 16.26
N SER A 77 -4.48 -9.00 17.02
CA SER A 77 -3.22 -8.52 16.48
C SER A 77 -2.44 -9.63 15.76
N VAL A 78 -2.46 -10.87 16.27
CA VAL A 78 -1.91 -12.03 15.54
C VAL A 78 -2.64 -12.23 14.21
N PHE A 79 -3.98 -12.22 14.23
CA PHE A 79 -4.78 -12.33 13.01
C PHE A 79 -4.46 -11.20 12.02
N SER A 80 -4.43 -9.96 12.50
CA SER A 80 -4.02 -8.79 11.71
C SER A 80 -2.65 -8.98 11.06
N SER A 81 -1.69 -9.49 11.82
CA SER A 81 -0.31 -9.68 11.38
C SER A 81 -0.20 -10.75 10.29
N ILE A 82 -0.96 -11.85 10.39
CA ILE A 82 -1.02 -12.88 9.33
C ILE A 82 -1.48 -12.26 8.01
N PHE A 83 -2.57 -11.49 8.02
CA PHE A 83 -3.07 -10.82 6.82
C PHE A 83 -2.10 -9.77 6.27
N ALA A 84 -1.46 -8.99 7.13
CA ALA A 84 -0.45 -8.02 6.72
C ALA A 84 0.76 -8.69 6.07
N LEU A 85 1.23 -9.82 6.61
CA LEU A 85 2.35 -10.57 6.04
C LEU A 85 2.00 -11.16 4.67
N CYS A 86 0.80 -11.74 4.52
CA CYS A 86 0.33 -12.19 3.21
C CYS A 86 0.17 -11.02 2.22
N SER A 87 -0.28 -9.85 2.69
CA SER A 87 -0.33 -8.62 1.89
C SER A 87 1.06 -8.15 1.46
N ALA A 88 2.04 -8.18 2.37
CA ALA A 88 3.44 -7.83 2.07
C ALA A 88 4.04 -8.76 1.01
N LEU A 89 3.77 -10.07 1.07
CA LEU A 89 4.13 -11.01 0.02
C LEU A 89 3.46 -10.67 -1.32
N ALA A 90 2.20 -10.25 -1.29
CA ALA A 90 1.51 -9.80 -2.50
C ALA A 90 2.11 -8.50 -3.08
N PHE A 91 2.53 -7.55 -2.24
CA PHE A 91 3.27 -6.36 -2.67
C PHE A 91 4.60 -6.72 -3.35
N ILE A 92 5.34 -7.72 -2.85
CA ILE A 92 6.52 -8.26 -3.55
C ILE A 92 6.12 -8.77 -4.94
N GLY A 93 4.98 -9.46 -5.05
CA GLY A 93 4.41 -9.87 -6.34
C GLY A 93 4.17 -8.70 -7.31
N ILE A 94 3.70 -7.54 -6.83
CA ILE A 94 3.52 -6.31 -7.63
C ILE A 94 4.86 -5.80 -8.18
N GLY A 95 5.94 -5.90 -7.40
CA GLY A 95 7.28 -5.53 -7.85
C GLY A 95 7.85 -6.54 -8.85
N TYR A 96 7.55 -7.83 -8.67
CA TYR A 96 8.04 -8.91 -9.54
C TYR A 96 7.35 -8.90 -10.92
N TYR A 97 6.02 -8.87 -10.93
CA TYR A 97 5.20 -8.78 -12.15
C TYR A 97 4.99 -7.31 -12.49
N SER A 98 5.68 -6.81 -13.52
CA SER A 98 5.55 -5.43 -13.95
C SER A 98 4.15 -5.14 -14.50
N ALA A 99 3.80 -3.85 -14.58
CA ALA A 99 2.58 -3.39 -15.24
C ALA A 99 2.71 -3.38 -16.79
N ASP A 100 3.62 -4.19 -17.34
CA ASP A 100 3.78 -4.34 -18.80
C ASP A 100 2.60 -5.13 -19.39
N PRO A 101 2.27 -4.96 -20.67
CA PRO A 101 1.11 -5.60 -21.29
C PRO A 101 1.07 -7.13 -21.13
N SER A 102 2.23 -7.80 -21.13
CA SER A 102 2.34 -9.26 -21.01
C SER A 102 2.03 -9.77 -19.59
N THR A 103 2.21 -8.96 -18.56
CA THR A 103 2.08 -9.35 -17.14
C THR A 103 1.00 -8.58 -16.39
N ILE A 104 0.33 -7.62 -17.04
CA ILE A 104 -0.63 -6.70 -16.41
C ILE A 104 -1.76 -7.43 -15.67
N TYR A 105 -2.26 -8.55 -16.20
CA TYR A 105 -3.31 -9.31 -15.54
C TYR A 105 -2.86 -9.83 -14.16
N ILE A 106 -1.71 -10.50 -14.12
CA ILE A 106 -1.14 -11.05 -12.87
C ILE A 106 -0.76 -9.91 -11.92
N HIS A 107 -0.19 -8.81 -12.44
CA HIS A 107 0.10 -7.60 -11.67
C HIS A 107 -1.16 -7.07 -10.95
N LEU A 108 -2.27 -6.92 -11.67
CA LEU A 108 -3.53 -6.43 -11.09
C LEU A 108 -4.14 -7.40 -10.07
N VAL A 109 -3.96 -8.71 -10.25
CA VAL A 109 -4.36 -9.71 -9.23
C VAL A 109 -3.57 -9.49 -7.93
N PHE A 110 -2.24 -9.34 -8.01
CA PHE A 110 -1.42 -9.06 -6.83
C PHE A 110 -1.77 -7.71 -6.19
N VAL A 111 -2.07 -6.68 -6.98
CA VAL A 111 -2.61 -5.40 -6.48
C VAL A 111 -3.87 -5.67 -5.66
N LYS A 112 -4.90 -6.29 -6.22
CA LYS A 112 -6.15 -6.54 -5.50
C LYS A 112 -5.93 -7.35 -4.22
N ILE A 113 -5.19 -8.45 -4.29
CA ILE A 113 -4.89 -9.30 -3.14
C ILE A 113 -4.19 -8.49 -2.04
N SER A 114 -3.17 -7.69 -2.38
CA SER A 114 -2.44 -6.89 -1.41
C SER A 114 -3.36 -5.95 -0.62
N PHE A 115 -4.21 -5.17 -1.30
CA PHE A 115 -5.08 -4.19 -0.64
C PHE A 115 -6.28 -4.85 0.08
N TYR A 116 -6.80 -5.98 -0.40
CA TYR A 116 -7.88 -6.72 0.28
C TYR A 116 -7.39 -7.34 1.59
N LEU A 117 -6.24 -8.00 1.57
CA LEU A 117 -5.66 -8.57 2.79
C LEU A 117 -5.24 -7.46 3.77
N PHE A 118 -4.68 -6.35 3.27
CA PHE A 118 -4.31 -5.24 4.16
C PHE A 118 -5.53 -4.56 4.79
N PHE A 119 -6.67 -4.48 4.08
CA PHE A 119 -7.93 -4.01 4.67
C PHE A 119 -8.36 -4.89 5.85
N LEU A 120 -8.38 -6.22 5.68
CA LEU A 120 -8.71 -7.15 6.76
C LEU A 120 -7.73 -7.01 7.95
N SER A 121 -6.44 -6.87 7.65
CA SER A 121 -5.42 -6.60 8.66
C SER A 121 -5.68 -5.32 9.43
N SER A 122 -5.91 -4.21 8.74
CA SER A 122 -6.14 -2.89 9.34
C SER A 122 -7.42 -2.84 10.16
N PHE A 123 -8.49 -3.52 9.71
CA PHE A 123 -9.73 -3.64 10.45
C PHE A 123 -9.55 -4.40 11.77
N ALA A 124 -8.92 -5.59 11.72
CA ALA A 124 -8.61 -6.36 12.91
C ALA A 124 -7.70 -5.60 13.89
N GLN A 125 -6.70 -4.87 13.36
CA GLN A 125 -5.80 -4.05 14.17
C GLN A 125 -6.52 -2.88 14.85
N SER A 126 -7.47 -2.25 14.16
CA SER A 126 -8.32 -1.20 14.74
C SER A 126 -9.09 -1.73 15.95
N ILE A 127 -9.70 -2.91 15.83
CA ILE A 127 -10.43 -3.54 16.94
C ILE A 127 -9.47 -3.91 18.08
N ALA A 128 -8.29 -4.48 17.77
CA ALA A 128 -7.27 -4.81 18.76
C ALA A 128 -6.88 -3.58 19.59
N LEU A 129 -6.61 -2.45 18.94
CA LEU A 129 -6.29 -1.17 19.59
C LEU A 129 -7.43 -0.64 20.45
N ARG A 130 -8.68 -0.78 20.01
CA ARG A 130 -9.85 -0.28 20.76
C ARG A 130 -10.09 -1.02 22.07
N ILE A 131 -9.84 -2.33 22.07
CA ILE A 131 -10.10 -3.23 23.20
C ILE A 131 -8.98 -3.11 24.24
N ASN A 132 -7.74 -2.89 23.81
CA ASN A 132 -6.60 -2.92 24.70
C ASN A 132 -6.43 -1.58 25.45
N PRO A 133 -6.54 -1.56 26.78
CA PRO A 133 -6.53 -0.32 27.58
C PRO A 133 -5.15 0.37 27.63
N LEU A 134 -4.07 -0.32 27.26
CA LEU A 134 -2.73 0.29 27.24
C LEU A 134 -2.54 1.28 26.10
N PHE A 135 -3.31 1.15 25.02
CA PHE A 135 -3.15 2.02 23.86
C PHE A 135 -4.09 3.23 23.92
N PRO A 136 -3.60 4.44 23.60
CA PRO A 136 -4.45 5.61 23.55
C PRO A 136 -5.49 5.52 22.44
N ASN A 137 -6.71 6.00 22.71
CA ASN A 137 -7.81 6.05 21.73
C ASN A 137 -7.43 6.75 20.40
N LYS A 138 -6.47 7.68 20.43
CA LYS A 138 -5.96 8.35 19.22
C LYS A 138 -5.43 7.34 18.19
N LEU A 139 -4.71 6.30 18.63
CA LEU A 139 -4.19 5.28 17.71
C LEU A 139 -5.33 4.49 17.06
N PHE A 140 -6.38 4.16 17.82
CA PHE A 140 -7.58 3.54 17.28
C PHE A 140 -8.22 4.40 16.18
N TYR A 141 -8.43 5.70 16.40
CA TYR A 141 -9.04 6.57 15.40
C TYR A 141 -8.19 6.72 14.13
N VAL A 142 -6.86 6.77 14.26
CA VAL A 142 -5.95 6.80 13.10
C VAL A 142 -6.05 5.52 12.28
N TYR A 143 -6.09 4.35 12.94
CA TYR A 143 -6.27 3.06 12.26
C TYR A 143 -7.66 2.89 11.66
N LEU A 144 -8.70 3.36 12.34
CA LEU A 144 -10.06 3.33 11.82
C LEU A 144 -10.19 4.18 10.56
N LEU A 145 -9.67 5.41 10.58
CA LEU A 145 -9.63 6.28 9.41
C LEU A 145 -8.90 5.61 8.25
N PHE A 146 -7.72 5.03 8.51
CA PHE A 146 -6.95 4.33 7.50
C PHE A 146 -7.70 3.13 6.92
N THR A 147 -8.39 2.36 7.76
CA THR A 147 -9.25 1.25 7.35
C THR A 147 -10.40 1.70 6.46
N CYS A 148 -11.05 2.83 6.78
CA CYS A 148 -12.10 3.41 5.94
C CYS A 148 -11.56 3.84 4.57
N ILE A 149 -10.37 4.46 4.52
CA ILE A 149 -9.75 4.87 3.26
C ILE A 149 -9.37 3.64 2.41
N LEU A 150 -8.86 2.58 3.03
CA LEU A 150 -8.61 1.29 2.36
C LEU A 150 -9.89 0.70 1.78
N LEU A 151 -10.99 0.73 2.53
CA LEU A 151 -12.29 0.26 2.05
C LEU A 151 -12.74 1.06 0.82
N LEU A 152 -12.69 2.39 0.89
CA LEU A 152 -13.05 3.26 -0.23
C LEU A 152 -12.19 3.00 -1.47
N TYR A 153 -10.88 2.80 -1.29
CA TYR A 153 -9.98 2.44 -2.37
C TYR A 153 -10.31 1.09 -3.00
N ASN A 154 -10.60 0.07 -2.18
CA ASN A 154 -11.00 -1.26 -2.65
C ASN A 154 -12.32 -1.20 -3.43
N LEU A 155 -13.30 -0.45 -2.94
CA LEU A 155 -14.56 -0.22 -3.65
C LEU A 155 -14.34 0.49 -5.00
N LEU A 156 -13.43 1.46 -5.05
CA LEU A 156 -13.09 2.16 -6.30
C LEU A 156 -12.39 1.25 -7.32
N ILE A 157 -11.50 0.35 -6.89
CA ILE A 157 -10.85 -0.60 -7.82
C ILE A 157 -11.89 -1.59 -8.40
N GLU A 158 -12.81 -2.07 -7.57
CA GLU A 158 -13.78 -3.08 -8.00
C GLU A 158 -14.91 -2.47 -8.84
N PHE A 159 -15.53 -1.41 -8.34
CA PHE A 159 -16.76 -0.83 -8.89
C PHE A 159 -16.58 0.52 -9.57
N GLY A 160 -15.43 1.17 -9.41
CA GLY A 160 -15.13 2.45 -10.05
C GLY A 160 -14.89 2.34 -11.55
N PRO A 161 -14.82 3.49 -12.25
CA PRO A 161 -14.64 3.52 -13.69
C PRO A 161 -13.27 2.95 -14.07
N LYS A 162 -13.21 2.19 -15.16
CA LYS A 162 -11.97 1.57 -15.63
C LYS A 162 -11.03 2.65 -16.20
N PRO A 163 -9.72 2.62 -15.88
CA PRO A 163 -8.79 3.68 -16.25
C PRO A 163 -8.58 3.82 -17.77
N ASN A 164 -8.94 2.80 -18.55
CA ASN A 164 -8.80 2.81 -20.00
C ASN A 164 -9.98 3.45 -20.74
N PHE A 165 -11.06 3.82 -20.03
CA PHE A 165 -12.29 4.32 -20.67
C PHE A 165 -12.17 5.77 -21.16
N ASN A 166 -11.68 6.68 -20.31
CA ASN A 166 -11.42 8.07 -20.65
C ASN A 166 -10.42 8.71 -19.66
N LEU A 167 -9.96 9.93 -19.98
CA LEU A 167 -8.98 10.67 -19.17
C LEU A 167 -9.45 10.88 -17.73
N PHE A 168 -10.71 11.22 -17.51
CA PHE A 168 -11.26 11.40 -16.16
C PHE A 168 -11.16 10.11 -15.32
N SER A 169 -11.52 8.97 -15.90
CA SER A 169 -11.46 7.67 -15.25
C SER A 169 -10.04 7.29 -14.88
N LEU A 170 -9.07 7.59 -15.77
CA LEU A 170 -7.65 7.42 -15.50
C LEU A 170 -7.20 8.29 -14.31
N ILE A 171 -7.49 9.60 -14.37
CA ILE A 171 -7.10 10.56 -13.31
C ILE A 171 -7.66 10.12 -11.96
N LEU A 172 -8.91 9.68 -11.91
CA LEU A 172 -9.55 9.22 -10.66
C LEU A 172 -8.79 8.03 -10.05
N GLN A 173 -8.52 6.99 -10.84
CA GLN A 173 -7.84 5.78 -10.38
C GLN A 173 -6.38 6.06 -10.00
N VAL A 174 -5.68 6.85 -10.81
CA VAL A 174 -4.28 7.23 -10.58
C VAL A 174 -4.14 8.08 -9.31
N SER A 175 -5.06 9.01 -9.09
CA SER A 175 -5.09 9.85 -7.90
C SER A 175 -5.40 9.02 -6.66
N ALA A 176 -6.39 8.12 -6.73
CA ALA A 176 -6.72 7.23 -5.62
C ALA A 176 -5.55 6.33 -5.21
N GLN A 177 -4.80 5.78 -6.17
CA GLN A 177 -3.59 4.98 -5.89
C GLN A 177 -2.54 5.80 -5.12
N LYS A 178 -2.31 7.06 -5.52
CA LYS A 178 -1.35 7.95 -4.84
C LYS A 178 -1.83 8.33 -3.45
N THR A 179 -3.11 8.64 -3.31
CA THR A 179 -3.74 8.96 -2.03
C THR A 179 -3.57 7.80 -1.05
N ILE A 180 -3.94 6.57 -1.43
CA ILE A 180 -3.79 5.43 -0.51
C ILE A 180 -2.32 5.15 -0.16
N ALA A 181 -1.39 5.33 -1.10
CA ALA A 181 0.04 5.18 -0.84
C ALA A 181 0.55 6.20 0.20
N VAL A 182 0.09 7.45 0.14
CA VAL A 182 0.41 8.48 1.13
C VAL A 182 -0.19 8.14 2.50
N PHE A 183 -1.44 7.68 2.55
CA PHE A 183 -2.06 7.26 3.80
C PHE A 183 -1.37 6.04 4.42
N PHE A 184 -0.90 5.11 3.60
CA PHE A 184 -0.04 4.02 4.04
C PHE A 184 1.20 4.56 4.75
N LEU A 185 1.96 5.45 4.09
CA LEU A 185 3.17 6.04 4.67
C LEU A 185 2.87 6.74 6.01
N PHE A 186 1.82 7.55 6.08
CA PHE A 186 1.44 8.21 7.33
C PHE A 186 1.05 7.22 8.42
N ASN A 187 0.26 6.19 8.11
CA ASN A 187 -0.13 5.18 9.08
C ASN A 187 1.11 4.50 9.69
N PHE A 188 2.10 4.15 8.87
CA PHE A 188 3.36 3.56 9.35
C PHE A 188 4.19 4.48 10.22
N ILE A 189 4.30 5.76 9.84
CA ILE A 189 5.01 6.75 10.64
C ILE A 189 4.34 6.90 12.01
N PHE A 190 3.01 7.07 12.04
CA PHE A 190 2.26 7.19 13.29
C PHE A 190 2.37 5.95 14.17
N GLN A 191 2.32 4.76 13.57
CA GLN A 191 2.51 3.50 14.28
C GLN A 191 3.92 3.43 14.89
N GLY A 192 4.97 3.72 14.10
CA GLY A 192 6.35 3.71 14.58
C GLY A 192 6.55 4.66 15.76
N TYR A 193 6.05 5.90 15.66
CA TYR A 193 6.10 6.86 16.77
C TYR A 193 5.30 6.40 17.99
N GLY A 194 4.12 5.81 17.80
CA GLY A 194 3.29 5.28 18.88
C GLY A 194 4.00 4.17 19.66
N ILE A 195 4.64 3.23 18.94
CA ILE A 195 5.40 2.12 19.53
C ILE A 195 6.63 2.66 20.28
N LEU A 196 7.40 3.57 19.68
CA LEU A 196 8.59 4.15 20.32
C LEU A 196 8.24 4.89 21.61
N SER A 197 7.11 5.60 21.62
CA SER A 197 6.62 6.31 22.81
C SER A 197 6.25 5.33 23.92
N TYR A 198 5.59 4.22 23.58
CA TYR A 198 5.25 3.15 24.53
C TYR A 198 6.48 2.45 25.12
N LEU A 199 7.51 2.18 24.30
CA LEU A 199 8.74 1.54 24.78
C LEU A 199 9.51 2.42 25.75
N LYS A 200 9.57 3.74 25.53
CA LYS A 200 10.24 4.67 26.44
C LYS A 200 9.60 4.68 27.84
N ILE A 201 8.27 4.69 27.91
CA ILE A 201 7.54 4.74 29.19
C ILE A 201 7.74 3.48 30.04
N ASN A 202 8.01 2.32 29.43
CA ASN A 202 8.18 1.05 30.17
C ASN A 202 9.64 0.73 30.52
N HIS A 203 10.59 1.60 30.17
CA HIS A 203 12.01 1.46 30.50
C HIS A 203 12.53 2.54 31.47
N ASP A 204 11.65 3.43 31.92
CA ASP A 204 11.87 4.40 33.01
C ASP A 204 11.08 3.96 34.27
#